data_AF-A0A1V6I663-F1
#
_entry.id   AF-A0A1V6I663-F1
#
_cell.length_a   1.000
_cell.length_b   1.000
_cell.length_c   1.000
_cell.angle_alpha   90.00
_cell.angle_beta   90.00
_cell.angle_gamma   90.00
#
_symmetry.space_group_name_H-M   'P 1'
#
loop_
_entity.id
_entity.type
_entity.pdbx_description
1 polymer ?
#
loop_
_entity_poly.entity_id
_entity_poly.type
_entity_poly.pdbx_seq_one_letter_code
_entity_poly.pdbx_strand_id
1 'polypeptide(L)'
;MNKRQNAYFCRKCKKATITIDVHEGTTPMFISCPSCGGDAISFMYQLPRILLMEEPEYEWYMPDVNETNVLSNQEKEHVLNGGLLLRKRTKI
;
A
#
# COMPACT_ATOMS: atom_id res chain seq x y z
N MET A 1 -2.27 14.57 -10.95
CA MET A 1 -1.57 13.94 -9.81
C MET A 1 -0.47 13.04 -10.34
N ASN A 2 0.75 13.17 -9.84
CA ASN A 2 1.84 12.25 -10.15
C ASN A 2 1.70 11.01 -9.26
N LYS A 3 1.30 9.88 -9.85
CA LYS A 3 1.24 8.60 -9.13
C LYS A 3 2.66 8.17 -8.74
N ARG A 4 2.86 7.78 -7.48
CA ARG A 4 4.17 7.39 -6.94
C ARG A 4 4.22 5.90 -6.63
N GLN A 5 5.22 5.20 -7.18
CA GLN A 5 5.42 3.77 -6.94
C GLN A 5 6.29 3.53 -5.71
N ASN A 6 5.93 2.53 -4.92
CA ASN A 6 6.72 2.01 -3.81
C ASN A 6 6.79 0.48 -3.90
N ALA A 7 7.61 -0.12 -3.05
CA ALA A 7 7.63 -1.55 -2.84
C ALA A 7 7.79 -1.85 -1.35
N TYR A 8 7.31 -3.02 -0.95
CA TYR A 8 7.47 -3.56 0.40
C TYR A 8 8.17 -4.91 0.33
N PHE A 9 9.36 -5.03 0.91
CA PHE A 9 10.13 -6.28 0.91
C PHE A 9 9.82 -7.13 2.13
N CYS A 10 9.34 -8.35 1.92
CA CYS A 10 9.11 -9.30 3.00
C CYS A 10 10.39 -10.08 3.33
N ARG A 11 10.88 -9.97 4.57
CA ARG A 11 12.08 -10.71 5.01
C ARG A 11 11.85 -12.22 5.13
N LYS A 12 10.59 -12.65 5.30
CA LYS A 12 10.19 -14.06 5.45
C LYS A 12 10.16 -14.80 4.11
N CYS A 13 9.37 -14.34 3.14
CA CYS A 13 9.22 -15.01 1.85
C CYS A 13 10.07 -14.42 0.70
N LYS A 14 10.84 -13.35 0.98
CA LYS A 14 11.73 -12.67 0.03
C LYS A 14 11.04 -12.05 -1.19
N LYS A 15 9.70 -11.97 -1.21
CA LYS A 15 8.95 -11.28 -2.25
C LYS A 15 8.85 -9.78 -1.97
N ALA A 16 8.87 -8.99 -3.03
CA ALA A 16 8.50 -7.59 -3.02
C ALA A 16 7.02 -7.44 -3.41
N THR A 17 6.29 -6.59 -2.72
CA THR A 17 4.93 -6.18 -3.09
C THR A 17 5.01 -4.77 -3.68
N ILE A 18 4.70 -4.64 -4.96
CA ILE A 18 4.75 -3.35 -5.67
C ILE A 18 3.41 -2.62 -5.48
N THR A 19 3.48 -1.37 -5.04
CA THR A 19 2.31 -0.54 -4.74
C THR A 19 2.36 0.79 -5.49
N ILE A 20 1.19 1.38 -5.75
CA ILE A 20 1.06 2.71 -6.36
C ILE A 20 0.13 3.60 -5.53
N ASP A 21 0.51 4.86 -5.35
CA ASP A 21 -0.32 5.83 -4.66
C ASP A 21 -1.33 6.41 -5.67
N VAL A 22 -2.63 6.12 -5.49
CA VAL A 22 -3.70 6.67 -6.33
C VAL A 22 -4.39 7.88 -5.71
N HIS A 23 -4.26 8.05 -4.39
CA HIS A 23 -4.70 9.22 -3.64
C HIS A 23 -3.53 9.80 -2.82
N GLU A 24 -3.61 11.09 -2.47
CA GLU A 24 -2.68 11.72 -1.54
C GLU A 24 -2.99 11.32 -0.10
N GLY A 25 -1.94 11.08 0.69
CA GLY A 25 -2.06 10.71 2.10
C GLY A 25 -0.81 9.99 2.62
N THR A 26 -0.94 9.36 3.79
CA THR A 26 0.15 8.66 4.47
C THR A 26 0.08 7.16 4.24
N THR A 27 1.17 6.59 3.74
CA THR A 27 1.36 5.13 3.64
C THR A 27 2.24 4.63 4.80
N PRO A 28 1.99 3.42 5.34
CA PRO A 28 2.76 2.90 6.46
C PRO A 28 4.16 2.45 6.04
N MET A 29 5.13 2.49 6.97
CA MET A 29 6.47 1.94 6.75
C MET A 29 6.48 0.40 6.70
N PHE A 30 5.55 -0.24 7.40
CA PHE A 30 5.42 -1.69 7.49
C PHE A 30 4.02 -2.13 7.08
N ILE A 31 3.94 -3.25 6.38
CA ILE A 31 2.67 -3.93 6.06
C ILE A 31 2.78 -5.42 6.37
N SER A 32 1.64 -6.07 6.54
CA SER A 32 1.56 -7.53 6.45
C SER A 32 1.78 -7.95 5.00
N CYS A 33 2.75 -8.84 4.76
CA CYS A 33 3.07 -9.33 3.42
C CYS A 33 1.87 -10.06 2.83
N PRO A 34 1.31 -9.60 1.70
CA PRO A 34 0.12 -10.22 1.11
C PRO A 34 0.33 -11.68 0.68
N SER A 35 1.58 -12.12 0.48
CA SER A 35 1.88 -13.50 0.08
C SER A 35 2.04 -14.48 1.25
N CYS A 36 2.38 -14.03 2.47
CA CYS A 36 2.73 -14.95 3.57
C CYS A 36 2.41 -14.47 4.99
N GLY A 37 1.84 -13.28 5.14
CA GLY A 37 1.47 -12.67 6.42
C GLY A 37 2.63 -12.23 7.31
N GLY A 38 3.89 -12.37 6.87
CA GLY A 38 5.05 -11.86 7.60
C GLY A 38 5.28 -10.37 7.40
N ASP A 39 6.15 -9.76 8.18
CA ASP A 39 6.43 -8.32 8.06
C ASP A 39 7.13 -7.98 6.74
N ALA A 40 6.60 -6.98 6.05
CA ALA A 40 7.21 -6.38 4.87
C ALA A 40 7.50 -4.90 5.12
N ILE A 41 8.71 -4.47 4.72
CA ILE A 41 9.23 -3.12 4.97
C ILE A 41 9.27 -2.30 3.68
N SER A 42 8.83 -1.06 3.77
CA SER A 42 8.85 -0.07 2.69
C SER A 42 10.28 0.20 2.21
N PHE A 43 10.45 0.37 0.90
CA PHE A 43 11.67 0.97 0.31
C PHE A 43 11.72 2.49 0.49
N MET A 44 10.76 3.08 1.21
CA MET A 44 10.63 4.53 1.40
C MET A 44 10.64 5.28 0.07
N TYR A 45 10.04 4.65 -0.96
CA TYR A 45 10.00 5.12 -2.35
C TYR A 45 11.38 5.34 -3.00
N GLN A 46 12.44 4.78 -2.41
CA GLN A 46 13.79 4.75 -2.97
C GLN A 46 13.99 3.40 -3.67
N LEU A 47 13.31 3.25 -4.81
CA LEU A 47 13.27 1.98 -5.53
C LEU A 47 14.47 1.79 -6.47
N PRO A 48 15.08 0.60 -6.47
CA PRO A 48 15.93 0.18 -7.58
C PRO A 48 15.17 0.26 -8.91
N ARG A 49 15.87 0.63 -9.99
CA ARG A 49 15.26 0.81 -11.32
C ARG A 49 14.48 -0.42 -11.80
N ILE A 50 14.95 -1.63 -11.46
CA ILE A 50 14.28 -2.88 -11.84
C ILE A 50 12.86 -2.98 -11.24
N LEU A 51 12.65 -2.53 -10.01
CA LEU A 51 11.34 -2.57 -9.35
C LEU A 51 10.40 -1.47 -9.86
N LEU A 52 10.93 -0.38 -10.43
CA LEU A 52 10.12 0.67 -11.08
C LEU A 52 9.52 0.20 -12.41
N MET A 53 10.05 -0.88 -13.00
CA MET A 53 9.55 -1.46 -14.24
C MET A 53 8.48 -2.54 -13.99
N GLU A 54 8.28 -2.95 -12.74
CA GLU A 54 7.23 -3.90 -12.37
C GLU A 54 5.88 -3.20 -12.22
N GLU A 55 4.84 -3.86 -12.70
CA GLU A 55 3.46 -3.38 -12.58
C GLU A 55 2.98 -3.47 -11.12
N PRO A 56 2.47 -2.37 -10.53
CA PRO A 56 1.93 -2.40 -9.18
C PRO A 56 0.73 -3.34 -9.08
N GLU A 57 0.77 -4.27 -8.14
CA GLU A 57 -0.32 -5.22 -7.86
C GLU A 57 -1.34 -4.66 -6.86
N TYR A 58 -0.92 -3.67 -6.07
CA TYR A 58 -1.72 -3.04 -5.03
C TYR A 58 -1.70 -1.52 -5.17
N GLU A 59 -2.72 -0.86 -4.63
CA GLU A 59 -2.82 0.58 -4.61
C GLU A 59 -3.18 1.13 -3.22
N TRP A 60 -2.59 2.28 -2.90
CA TRP A 60 -2.91 3.06 -1.72
C TRP A 60 -3.98 4.09 -2.04
N TYR A 61 -5.11 4.01 -1.33
CA TYR A 61 -6.29 4.79 -1.63
C TYR A 61 -6.97 5.33 -0.36
N MET A 62 -7.61 6.49 -0.48
CA MET A 62 -8.60 6.99 0.47
C MET A 62 -9.94 6.27 0.23
N PRO A 63 -10.52 5.57 1.22
CA PRO A 63 -11.84 4.95 1.07
C PRO A 63 -12.95 5.98 0.95
N ASP A 64 -14.04 5.62 0.26
CA ASP A 64 -15.24 6.45 0.24
C ASP A 64 -16.05 6.35 1.54
N VAL A 65 -17.17 7.07 1.64
CA VAL A 65 -18.02 7.09 2.84
C VAL A 65 -18.58 5.69 3.17
N ASN A 66 -18.96 4.92 2.15
CA ASN A 66 -19.54 3.60 2.35
C ASN A 66 -18.48 2.60 2.81
N GLU A 67 -17.31 2.61 2.17
CA GLU A 67 -16.15 1.83 2.60
C GLU A 67 -15.72 2.21 4.02
N THR A 68 -15.68 3.51 4.34
CA THR A 68 -15.29 4.01 5.66
C THR A 68 -16.25 3.53 6.75
N ASN A 69 -17.55 3.46 6.48
CA ASN A 69 -18.55 3.08 7.48
C ASN A 69 -18.38 1.65 8.00
N VAL A 70 -17.86 0.74 7.18
CA VAL A 70 -17.66 -0.68 7.54
C VAL A 70 -16.29 -0.98 8.14
N LEU A 71 -15.38 0.00 8.18
CA LEU A 71 -14.07 -0.14 8.81
C LEU A 71 -14.18 -0.30 10.33
N SER A 72 -13.16 -0.95 10.90
CA SER A 72 -12.94 -0.94 12.35
C SER A 72 -12.68 0.49 12.85
N ASN A 73 -12.87 0.73 14.16
CA ASN A 73 -12.62 2.06 14.74
C ASN A 73 -11.17 2.53 14.53
N GLN A 74 -10.21 1.60 14.59
CA GLN A 74 -8.80 1.91 14.36
C GLN A 74 -8.52 2.31 12.92
N GLU A 75 -9.10 1.61 11.94
CA GLU A 75 -8.96 1.96 10.52
C GLU A 75 -9.63 3.29 10.20
N LYS A 76 -10.79 3.58 10.80
CA LYS A 76 -11.46 4.89 10.67
C LYS A 76 -10.57 6.01 11.19
N GLU A 77 -9.99 5.84 12.38
CA GLU A 77 -9.09 6.83 12.96
C GLU A 77 -7.84 7.06 12.09
N HIS A 78 -7.25 5.99 11.56
CA HIS A 78 -6.13 6.07 10.62
C HIS A 78 -6.50 6.90 9.38
N VAL A 79 -7.65 6.60 8.76
CA VAL A 79 -8.15 7.30 7.57
C VAL A 79 -8.44 8.78 7.86
N LEU A 80 -9.12 9.08 8.98
CA LEU A 80 -9.44 10.44 9.40
C LEU A 80 -8.18 11.29 9.67
N ASN A 81 -7.07 10.65 10.06
CA ASN A 81 -5.77 11.30 10.22
C ASN A 81 -4.95 11.37 8.92
N GLY A 82 -5.57 11.13 7.75
CA GLY A 82 -4.94 11.20 6.44
C GLY A 82 -4.20 9.94 6.01
N GLY A 83 -4.43 8.82 6.70
CA GLY A 83 -3.89 7.51 6.36
C GLY A 83 -4.59 6.90 5.14
N LEU A 84 -3.82 6.23 4.28
CA LEU A 84 -4.35 5.49 3.14
C LEU A 84 -4.53 4.00 3.50
N LEU A 85 -5.48 3.35 2.83
CA LEU A 85 -5.69 1.90 2.89
C LEU A 85 -5.07 1.21 1.69
N LEU A 86 -4.70 -0.06 1.85
CA LEU A 86 -4.14 -0.89 0.80
C LEU A 86 -5.22 -1.81 0.22
N ARG A 87 -5.38 -1.84 -1.10
CA ARG A 87 -6.20 -2.86 -1.76
C ARG A 87 -5.49 -3.46 -2.97
N LYS A 88 -5.89 -4.67 -3.34
CA LYS A 88 -5.42 -5.29 -4.58
C LYS A 88 -6.03 -4.54 -5.76
N ARG A 89 -5.23 -4.25 -6.78
CA ARG A 89 -5.72 -3.60 -8.00
C ARG A 89 -6.58 -4.57 -8.79
N THR A 90 -7.75 -4.12 -9.19
CA THR A 90 -8.51 -4.77 -10.25
C THR A 90 -7.90 -4.35 -11.58
N LYS A 91 -7.33 -5.29 -12.33
CA LYS A 91 -6.95 -5.02 -13.73
C LYS A 91 -8.21 -4.61 -14.49
N ILE A 92 -8.16 -3.45 -15.15
CA ILE A 92 -9.11 -3.08 -16.20
C ILE A 92 -8.68 -3.79 -17.47
#